data_AF-Q24HT0-F1
#
_entry.id   AF-Q24HT0-F1
#
_cell.length_a   1.000
_cell.length_b   1.000
_cell.length_c   1.000
_cell.angle_alpha   90.00
_cell.angle_beta   90.00
_cell.angle_gamma   90.00
#
_symmetry.space_group_name_H-M   'P 1'
#
loop_
_entity.id
_entity.type
_entity.pdbx_description
1 polymer ?
#
loop_
_entity_poly.entity_id
_entity_poly.type
_entity_poly.pdbx_seq_one_letter_code
_entity_poly.pdbx_strand_id
1 'polypeptide(L)'
;IYKYQTFKIKQQNQTIIKKQKIKIPKKMKSLVLLFALVLVANCQTVYQCPKDGRVFKCSSEPKEVCGIKTVHGEQVKETFVNSCQACSLGKVDFTVDGKCEKYIAEAEFCPPSYKEVDACTEQFQPQCAWFNQSVKCLVYPCAIEVQNRCYGCIIKNVLFTTEGDCPKSV
;
A
#
# COMPACT_ATOMS: atom_id res chain seq x y z
N ILE A 1 25.26 9.65 -37.23
CA ILE A 1 26.34 10.05 -36.30
C ILE A 1 25.76 11.09 -35.35
N TYR A 2 25.22 10.65 -34.20
CA TYR A 2 24.60 11.56 -33.23
C TYR A 2 25.61 11.87 -32.11
N LYS A 3 25.97 13.16 -31.98
CA LYS A 3 26.88 13.68 -30.95
C LYS A 3 26.10 13.81 -29.63
N TYR A 4 26.50 13.03 -28.62
CA TYR A 4 26.05 13.23 -27.25
C TYR A 4 26.80 14.41 -26.62
N GLN A 5 26.08 15.44 -26.19
CA GLN A 5 26.60 16.53 -25.37
C GLN A 5 26.52 16.15 -23.89
N THR A 6 27.68 16.07 -23.23
CA THR A 6 27.82 15.86 -21.80
C THR A 6 27.53 17.14 -21.02
N PHE A 7 26.47 17.15 -20.20
CA PHE A 7 26.15 18.24 -19.28
C PHE A 7 26.88 18.04 -17.94
N LYS A 8 27.80 18.96 -17.60
CA LYS A 8 28.45 19.04 -16.27
C LYS A 8 27.54 19.83 -15.32
N ILE A 9 26.96 19.17 -14.31
CA ILE A 9 26.23 19.84 -13.23
C ILE A 9 27.22 20.20 -12.11
N LYS A 10 27.35 21.51 -11.85
CA LYS A 10 28.13 22.08 -10.73
C LYS A 10 27.42 21.79 -9.40
N GLN A 11 28.12 21.16 -8.47
CA GLN A 11 27.73 21.12 -7.06
C GLN A 11 27.94 22.51 -6.44
N GLN A 12 26.89 23.13 -5.90
CA GLN A 12 27.02 24.30 -5.04
C GLN A 12 26.10 24.23 -3.82
N ASN A 13 26.70 24.61 -2.68
CA ASN A 13 26.12 25.16 -1.47
C ASN A 13 25.51 24.19 -0.44
N GLN A 14 26.40 23.69 0.44
CA GLN A 14 26.06 23.24 1.78
C GLN A 14 25.79 24.45 2.68
N THR A 15 24.52 24.74 2.95
CA THR A 15 24.11 25.79 3.88
C THR A 15 24.28 25.30 5.32
N ILE A 16 25.13 25.99 6.09
CA ILE A 16 25.41 25.72 7.50
C ILE A 16 24.16 26.02 8.35
N ILE A 17 23.43 24.99 8.77
CA ILE A 17 22.30 25.13 9.71
C ILE A 17 22.86 25.25 11.14
N LYS A 18 22.82 26.47 11.70
CA LYS A 18 23.17 26.73 13.11
C LYS A 18 22.12 26.07 14.03
N LYS A 19 22.54 25.04 14.78
CA LYS A 19 21.72 24.33 15.78
C LYS A 19 21.36 25.27 16.95
N GLN A 20 20.15 25.82 16.96
CA GLN A 20 19.61 26.51 18.15
C GLN A 20 19.14 25.47 19.18
N LYS A 21 19.70 25.53 20.40
CA LYS A 21 19.31 24.66 21.53
C LYS A 21 18.02 25.19 22.17
N ILE A 22 16.88 24.65 21.75
CA ILE A 22 15.58 24.91 22.38
C ILE A 22 15.54 24.17 23.73
N LYS A 23 15.54 24.91 24.85
CA LYS A 23 15.34 24.36 26.20
C LYS A 23 13.85 24.07 26.42
N ILE A 24 13.43 22.82 26.21
CA ILE A 24 12.05 22.39 26.46
C ILE A 24 11.83 22.13 27.97
N PRO A 25 10.84 22.77 28.62
CA PRO A 25 10.56 22.61 30.04
C PRO A 25 10.13 21.18 30.41
N LYS A 26 10.63 20.69 31.55
CA LYS A 26 10.57 19.26 31.98
C LYS A 26 9.14 18.72 32.17
N LYS A 27 8.17 19.59 32.50
CA LYS A 27 6.76 19.21 32.76
C LYS A 27 5.92 19.04 31.49
N MET A 28 6.38 19.54 30.33
CA MET A 28 5.65 19.49 29.07
C MET A 28 5.97 18.24 28.22
N LYS A 29 7.02 17.50 28.58
CA LYS A 29 7.46 16.29 27.86
C LYS A 29 6.48 15.11 28.00
N SER A 30 5.77 15.03 29.13
CA SER A 30 4.84 13.92 29.39
C SER A 30 3.56 14.02 28.56
N LEU A 31 3.10 15.24 28.22
CA LEU A 31 1.85 15.43 27.47
C LEU A 31 2.03 15.17 25.97
N VAL A 32 3.21 15.50 25.43
CA VAL A 32 3.55 15.29 24.01
C VAL A 32 3.65 13.79 23.68
N LEU A 33 4.09 12.95 24.62
CA LEU A 33 4.16 11.50 24.44
C LEU A 33 2.78 10.83 24.30
N LEU A 34 1.76 11.32 25.02
CA LEU A 34 0.41 10.77 24.96
C LEU A 34 -0.31 11.09 23.63
N PHE A 35 -0.10 12.29 23.07
CA PHE A 35 -0.69 12.66 21.78
C PHE A 35 -0.08 11.91 20.59
N ALA A 36 1.21 11.54 20.66
CA ALA A 36 1.87 10.78 19.60
C ALA A 36 1.32 9.33 19.47
N LEU A 37 0.85 8.72 20.57
CA LEU A 37 0.30 7.37 20.56
C LEU A 37 -1.07 7.26 19.88
N VAL A 38 -1.88 8.32 19.90
CA VAL A 38 -3.24 8.32 19.32
C VAL A 38 -3.24 8.43 17.79
N LEU A 39 -2.20 8.99 17.18
CA LEU A 39 -2.17 9.29 15.74
C LEU A 39 -1.79 8.09 14.83
N VAL A 40 -1.39 6.95 15.38
CA VAL A 40 -0.88 5.80 14.60
C VAL A 40 -1.99 4.80 14.20
N ALA A 41 -3.24 5.01 14.62
CA ALA A 41 -4.26 3.95 14.60
C ALA A 41 -4.99 3.69 13.26
N ASN A 42 -4.82 4.51 12.22
CA ASN A 42 -5.62 4.41 10.99
C ASN A 42 -4.83 3.84 9.80
N CYS A 43 -4.19 2.69 10.00
CA CYS A 43 -3.55 1.97 8.91
C CYS A 43 -4.61 1.16 8.15
N GLN A 44 -4.68 1.28 6.82
CA GLN A 44 -5.52 0.37 6.03
C GLN A 44 -4.92 -1.03 6.10
N THR A 45 -5.72 -1.99 6.53
CA THR A 45 -5.25 -3.35 6.80
C THR A 45 -5.69 -4.29 5.71
N VAL A 46 -4.73 -5.00 5.09
CA VAL A 46 -5.01 -6.18 4.29
C VAL A 46 -5.12 -7.36 5.24
N TYR A 47 -6.28 -8.04 5.25
CA TYR A 47 -6.54 -9.15 6.16
C TYR A 47 -6.59 -10.47 5.39
N GLN A 48 -5.77 -11.45 5.79
CA GLN A 48 -5.76 -12.76 5.18
C GLN A 48 -6.83 -13.66 5.79
N CYS A 49 -7.63 -14.31 4.95
CA CYS A 49 -8.68 -15.20 5.44
C CYS A 49 -8.09 -16.57 5.83
N PRO A 50 -8.58 -17.20 6.92
CA PRO A 50 -8.21 -18.56 7.28
C PRO A 50 -8.60 -19.57 6.19
N LYS A 51 -7.69 -20.48 5.83
CA LYS A 51 -7.92 -21.51 4.79
C LYS A 51 -8.62 -22.76 5.32
N ASP A 52 -8.81 -22.86 6.62
CA ASP A 52 -9.36 -24.04 7.29
C ASP A 52 -10.89 -24.18 7.17
N GLY A 53 -11.55 -23.23 6.51
CA GLY A 53 -12.99 -23.28 6.26
C GLY A 53 -13.84 -23.19 7.52
N ARG A 54 -13.26 -22.76 8.65
CA ARG A 54 -14.01 -22.65 9.91
C ARG A 54 -15.13 -21.62 9.77
N VAL A 55 -16.30 -21.98 10.29
CA VAL A 55 -17.45 -21.07 10.34
C VAL A 55 -17.24 -20.10 11.50
N PHE A 56 -17.19 -18.81 11.19
CA PHE A 56 -17.05 -17.75 12.18
C PHE A 56 -18.43 -17.19 12.56
N LYS A 57 -18.65 -16.94 13.87
CA LYS A 57 -19.75 -16.07 14.31
C LYS A 57 -19.32 -14.63 14.00
N CYS A 58 -19.92 -14.03 12.98
CA CYS A 58 -19.58 -12.68 12.56
C CYS A 58 -20.34 -11.61 13.34
N SER A 59 -19.64 -10.53 13.69
CA SER A 59 -20.29 -9.30 14.13
C SER A 59 -21.16 -8.73 13.01
N SER A 60 -22.29 -8.12 13.38
CA SER A 60 -23.19 -7.42 12.48
C SER A 60 -22.75 -5.97 12.20
N GLU A 61 -21.63 -5.53 12.77
CA GLU A 61 -21.13 -4.17 12.56
C GLU A 61 -20.70 -4.00 11.09
N PRO A 62 -21.28 -3.03 10.36
CA PRO A 62 -20.97 -2.81 8.96
C PRO A 62 -19.62 -2.11 8.83
N LYS A 63 -18.68 -2.75 8.14
CA LYS A 63 -17.39 -2.17 7.75
C LYS A 63 -17.03 -2.75 6.40
N GLU A 64 -17.55 -2.15 5.34
CA GLU A 64 -17.49 -2.71 4.00
C GLU A 64 -16.04 -2.99 3.57
N VAL A 65 -15.84 -4.11 2.89
CA VAL A 65 -14.54 -4.54 2.39
C VAL A 65 -14.67 -5.11 0.98
N CYS A 66 -13.57 -5.07 0.24
CA CYS A 66 -13.44 -5.76 -1.03
C CYS A 66 -12.71 -7.08 -0.76
N GLY A 67 -13.42 -8.18 -0.94
CA GLY A 67 -12.88 -9.52 -0.85
C GLY A 67 -12.28 -9.95 -2.19
N ILE A 68 -11.08 -10.51 -2.15
CA ILE A 68 -10.31 -10.89 -3.33
C ILE A 68 -10.13 -12.40 -3.34
N LYS A 69 -10.52 -13.06 -4.43
CA LYS A 69 -10.32 -14.50 -4.66
C LYS A 69 -9.54 -14.70 -5.95
N THR A 70 -8.53 -15.56 -5.92
CA THR A 70 -7.77 -15.92 -7.12
C THR A 70 -8.37 -17.18 -7.75
N VAL A 71 -8.87 -17.09 -8.99
CA VAL A 71 -9.43 -18.21 -9.75
C VAL A 71 -8.65 -18.30 -11.06
N HIS A 72 -7.93 -19.42 -11.26
CA HIS A 72 -7.09 -19.64 -12.44
C HIS A 72 -6.08 -18.52 -12.74
N GLY A 73 -5.55 -17.88 -11.68
CA GLY A 73 -4.58 -16.78 -11.81
C GLY A 73 -5.21 -15.39 -11.90
N GLU A 74 -6.52 -15.29 -12.14
CA GLU A 74 -7.25 -14.02 -12.19
C GLU A 74 -7.87 -13.68 -10.83
N GLN A 75 -7.97 -12.40 -10.51
CA GLN A 75 -8.60 -11.94 -9.28
C GLN A 75 -10.07 -11.59 -9.50
N VAL A 76 -10.95 -12.35 -8.84
CA VAL A 76 -12.36 -12.02 -8.69
C VAL A 76 -12.53 -11.16 -7.44
N LYS A 77 -13.26 -10.06 -7.59
CA LYS A 77 -13.48 -9.03 -6.56
C LYS A 77 -14.96 -9.00 -6.21
N GLU A 78 -15.29 -9.02 -4.92
CA GLU A 78 -16.68 -8.91 -4.46
C GLU A 78 -16.74 -8.04 -3.19
N THR A 79 -17.71 -7.14 -3.13
CA THR A 79 -17.92 -6.26 -1.97
C THR A 79 -18.73 -6.99 -0.90
N PHE A 80 -18.25 -6.97 0.35
CA PHE A 80 -18.93 -7.57 1.49
C PHE A 80 -19.21 -6.53 2.58
N VAL A 81 -20.21 -6.82 3.43
CA VAL A 81 -20.59 -5.96 4.57
C VAL A 81 -19.44 -5.81 5.57
N ASN A 82 -18.65 -6.86 5.78
CA ASN A 82 -17.43 -6.83 6.58
C ASN A 82 -16.48 -8.01 6.28
N SER A 83 -15.24 -7.91 6.76
CA SER A 83 -14.20 -8.94 6.58
C SER A 83 -14.60 -10.30 7.10
N CYS A 84 -15.36 -10.38 8.19
CA CYS A 84 -15.76 -11.68 8.74
C CYS A 84 -16.71 -12.40 7.76
N GLN A 85 -17.71 -11.70 7.22
CA GLN A 85 -18.61 -12.28 6.23
C GLN A 85 -17.88 -12.65 4.94
N ALA A 86 -16.92 -11.83 4.50
CA ALA A 86 -16.09 -12.14 3.33
C ALA A 86 -15.27 -13.42 3.53
N CYS A 87 -14.59 -13.55 4.67
CA CYS A 87 -13.79 -14.73 4.99
C CYS A 87 -14.62 -15.96 5.37
N SER A 88 -15.88 -15.77 5.78
CA SER A 88 -16.77 -16.88 6.11
C SER A 88 -16.94 -17.80 4.91
N LEU A 89 -16.83 -19.10 5.14
CA LEU A 89 -16.93 -20.15 4.12
C LEU A 89 -15.81 -20.15 3.07
N GLY A 90 -14.69 -19.45 3.30
CA GLY A 90 -13.56 -19.43 2.37
C GLY A 90 -13.91 -18.86 1.00
N LYS A 91 -14.85 -17.90 0.97
CA LYS A 91 -15.28 -17.27 -0.29
C LYS A 91 -14.16 -16.49 -0.97
N VAL A 92 -13.26 -15.91 -0.19
CA VAL A 92 -12.15 -15.07 -0.66
C VAL A 92 -10.84 -15.44 0.04
N ASP A 93 -9.71 -15.11 -0.59
CA ASP A 93 -8.37 -15.38 -0.06
C ASP A 93 -7.95 -14.33 0.98
N PHE A 94 -8.31 -13.07 0.73
CA PHE A 94 -8.02 -11.93 1.60
C PHE A 94 -8.99 -10.78 1.34
N THR A 95 -9.01 -9.79 2.23
CA THR A 95 -9.85 -8.59 2.11
C THR A 95 -9.04 -7.31 2.22
N VAL A 96 -9.49 -6.25 1.53
CA VAL A 96 -8.99 -4.88 1.67
C VAL A 96 -10.11 -3.94 2.11
N ASP A 97 -9.78 -2.86 2.82
CA ASP A 97 -10.78 -1.93 3.37
C ASP A 97 -11.57 -1.18 2.28
N GLY A 98 -12.90 -1.08 2.41
CA GLY A 98 -13.77 -0.34 1.48
C GLY A 98 -14.27 -1.16 0.28
N LYS A 99 -15.26 -0.62 -0.43
CA LYS A 99 -15.91 -1.29 -1.58
C LYS A 99 -14.97 -1.52 -2.77
N CYS A 100 -15.24 -2.54 -3.57
CA CYS A 100 -14.43 -2.87 -4.75
C CYS A 100 -14.47 -1.77 -5.83
N GLU A 101 -15.59 -1.07 -5.99
CA GLU A 101 -15.78 -0.02 -7.01
C GLU A 101 -14.96 1.24 -6.74
N LYS A 102 -14.40 1.38 -5.53
CA LYS A 102 -13.50 2.48 -5.18
C LYS A 102 -12.12 2.33 -5.84
N TYR A 103 -11.78 1.12 -6.25
CA TYR A 103 -10.48 0.79 -6.83
C TYR A 103 -10.53 0.80 -8.35
N ILE A 104 -9.36 0.93 -8.98
CA ILE A 104 -9.21 0.85 -10.43
C ILE A 104 -9.69 -0.53 -10.91
N ALA A 105 -10.45 -0.58 -12.00
CA ALA A 105 -11.07 -1.82 -12.48
C ALA A 105 -10.01 -2.90 -12.76
N GLU A 106 -8.89 -2.49 -13.36
CA GLU A 106 -7.73 -3.28 -13.73
C GLU A 106 -6.76 -3.53 -12.55
N ALA A 107 -7.10 -3.11 -11.33
CA ALA A 107 -6.23 -3.30 -10.17
C ALA A 107 -6.00 -4.79 -9.84
N GLU A 108 -4.75 -5.19 -9.74
CA GLU A 108 -4.35 -6.49 -9.22
C GLU A 108 -3.82 -6.35 -7.80
N PHE A 109 -4.59 -6.79 -6.81
CA PHE A 109 -4.23 -6.65 -5.41
C PHE A 109 -3.05 -7.55 -5.05
N CYS A 110 -2.19 -7.04 -4.17
CA CYS A 110 -1.05 -7.78 -3.65
C CYS A 110 -1.52 -8.68 -2.48
N PRO A 111 -1.46 -10.02 -2.63
CA PRO A 111 -1.79 -10.89 -1.51
C PRO A 111 -0.78 -10.70 -0.37
N PRO A 112 -1.19 -10.87 0.90
CA PRO A 112 -0.31 -10.71 2.05
C PRO A 112 0.97 -11.54 1.99
N SER A 113 0.92 -12.71 1.34
CA SER A 113 2.07 -13.62 1.17
C SER A 113 3.23 -13.03 0.37
N TYR A 114 3.02 -11.99 -0.45
CA TYR A 114 4.13 -11.34 -1.16
C TYR A 114 5.14 -10.69 -0.22
N LYS A 115 4.75 -10.33 1.00
CA LYS A 115 5.65 -9.73 1.98
C LYS A 115 6.74 -10.69 2.48
N GLU A 116 6.57 -11.98 2.23
CA GLU A 116 7.51 -13.05 2.59
C GLU A 116 8.40 -13.46 1.40
N VAL A 117 8.23 -12.82 0.24
CA VAL A 117 9.03 -13.12 -0.95
C VAL A 117 10.35 -12.34 -0.88
N ASP A 118 11.46 -13.08 -0.79
CA ASP A 118 12.80 -12.49 -0.72
C ASP A 118 13.33 -12.01 -2.08
N ALA A 119 12.87 -12.61 -3.18
CA ALA A 119 13.36 -12.31 -4.53
C ALA A 119 12.26 -12.43 -5.59
N CYS A 120 12.32 -11.53 -6.57
CA CYS A 120 11.44 -11.52 -7.74
C CYS A 120 12.22 -11.93 -9.00
N THR A 121 11.51 -12.42 -10.01
CA THR A 121 12.11 -12.68 -11.31
C THR A 121 12.49 -11.35 -11.99
N GLU A 122 13.55 -11.36 -12.78
CA GLU A 122 14.01 -10.18 -13.54
C GLU A 122 13.22 -9.96 -14.85
N GLN A 123 12.06 -10.62 -15.00
CA GLN A 123 11.23 -10.42 -16.18
C GLN A 123 10.66 -9.00 -16.18
N PHE A 124 10.90 -8.26 -17.26
CA PHE A 124 10.40 -6.91 -17.43
C PHE A 124 8.95 -6.94 -17.92
N GLN A 125 8.03 -6.50 -17.06
CA GLN A 125 6.60 -6.38 -17.30
C GLN A 125 6.12 -5.13 -16.55
N PRO A 126 6.26 -3.92 -17.11
CA PRO A 126 6.10 -2.68 -16.36
C PRO A 126 4.75 -2.60 -15.67
N GLN A 127 4.76 -2.16 -14.42
CA GLN A 127 3.56 -1.96 -13.61
C GLN A 127 3.63 -0.62 -12.88
N CYS A 128 2.47 -0.09 -12.56
CA CYS A 128 2.30 1.00 -11.61
C CYS A 128 1.83 0.44 -10.26
N ALA A 129 2.66 0.59 -9.22
CA ALA A 129 2.37 0.11 -7.87
C ALA A 129 1.74 1.21 -7.02
N TRP A 130 0.51 0.98 -6.56
CA TRP A 130 -0.32 1.96 -5.86
C TRP A 130 -0.24 1.76 -4.35
N PHE A 131 0.09 2.82 -3.62
CA PHE A 131 0.14 2.75 -2.16
C PHE A 131 -1.26 2.77 -1.53
N ASN A 132 -1.38 2.15 -0.36
CA ASN A 132 -2.56 2.27 0.49
C ASN A 132 -2.70 3.70 1.07
N GLN A 133 -3.85 3.99 1.67
CA GLN A 133 -4.14 5.31 2.25
C GLN A 133 -3.27 5.68 3.46
N SER A 134 -2.46 4.75 3.98
CA SER A 134 -1.55 5.01 5.10
C SER A 134 -0.31 5.78 4.65
N VAL A 135 0.01 5.77 3.35
CA VAL A 135 1.06 6.60 2.76
C VAL A 135 0.49 7.97 2.42
N LYS A 136 1.06 9.01 3.04
CA LYS A 136 0.74 10.41 2.71
C LYS A 136 1.63 10.87 1.55
N CYS A 137 1.14 10.70 0.33
CA CYS A 137 1.83 11.21 -0.85
C CYS A 137 1.75 12.73 -0.93
N LEU A 138 2.86 13.37 -1.31
CA LEU A 138 2.93 14.82 -1.51
C LEU A 138 2.34 15.24 -2.87
N VAL A 139 2.48 14.38 -3.88
CA VAL A 139 2.05 14.61 -5.26
C VAL A 139 1.23 13.40 -5.71
N TYR A 140 0.18 13.66 -6.49
CA TYR A 140 -0.66 12.62 -7.10
C TYR A 140 -0.09 12.19 -8.47
N PRO A 141 -0.20 10.91 -8.88
CA PRO A 141 -0.77 9.78 -8.14
C PRO A 141 0.13 9.29 -7.01
N CYS A 142 -0.47 8.65 -6.02
CA CYS A 142 0.26 7.98 -4.95
C CYS A 142 0.72 6.59 -5.40
N ALA A 143 1.62 6.57 -6.39
CA ALA A 143 2.08 5.35 -7.04
C ALA A 143 3.51 5.51 -7.58
N ILE A 144 4.15 4.38 -7.85
CA ILE A 144 5.51 4.31 -8.40
C ILE A 144 5.60 3.29 -9.54
N GLU A 145 6.43 3.58 -10.53
CA GLU A 145 6.75 2.65 -11.60
C GLU A 145 7.67 1.54 -11.07
N VAL A 146 7.35 0.29 -11.42
CA VAL A 146 8.11 -0.89 -11.03
C VAL A 146 8.28 -1.85 -12.21
N GLN A 147 9.33 -2.66 -12.15
CA GLN A 147 9.71 -3.57 -13.24
C GLN A 147 8.67 -4.67 -13.51
N ASN A 148 8.04 -5.19 -12.46
CA ASN A 148 6.97 -6.18 -12.55
C ASN A 148 6.13 -6.19 -11.27
N ARG A 149 5.05 -6.97 -11.29
CA ARG A 149 4.09 -7.08 -10.19
C ARG A 149 4.74 -7.54 -8.89
N CYS A 150 5.66 -8.50 -8.96
CA CYS A 150 6.36 -8.99 -7.78
C CYS A 150 7.14 -7.86 -7.10
N TYR A 151 7.94 -7.10 -7.87
CA TYR A 151 8.65 -5.94 -7.33
C TYR A 151 7.71 -4.88 -6.75
N GLY A 152 6.53 -4.68 -7.34
CA GLY A 152 5.50 -3.80 -6.76
C GLY A 152 4.99 -4.31 -5.41
N CYS A 153 4.61 -5.58 -5.34
CA CYS A 153 3.94 -6.16 -4.16
C CYS A 153 4.85 -6.39 -2.95
N ILE A 154 6.17 -6.50 -3.14
CA ILE A 154 7.12 -6.56 -2.02
C ILE A 154 7.38 -5.18 -1.39
N ILE A 155 7.05 -4.09 -2.10
CA ILE A 155 7.26 -2.73 -1.57
C ILE A 155 6.26 -2.45 -0.46
N LYS A 156 6.78 -1.94 0.65
CA LYS A 156 5.99 -1.64 1.84
C LYS A 156 4.86 -0.67 1.51
N ASN A 157 3.65 -1.00 1.99
CA ASN A 157 2.41 -0.23 1.84
C ASN A 157 1.84 -0.18 0.41
N VAL A 158 2.41 -0.89 -0.57
CA VAL A 158 1.72 -1.11 -1.85
C VAL A 158 0.50 -2.00 -1.60
N LEU A 159 -0.65 -1.59 -2.14
CA LEU A 159 -1.92 -2.29 -2.00
C LEU A 159 -2.24 -3.14 -3.23
N PHE A 160 -2.02 -2.58 -4.41
CA PHE A 160 -2.29 -3.22 -5.69
C PHE A 160 -1.36 -2.66 -6.78
N THR A 161 -1.27 -3.37 -7.90
CA THR A 161 -0.59 -2.92 -9.12
C THR A 161 -1.58 -2.78 -10.27
N THR A 162 -1.22 -1.99 -11.27
CA THR A 162 -1.90 -1.94 -12.57
C THR A 162 -0.87 -2.10 -13.68
N GLU A 163 -1.23 -2.71 -14.80
CA GLU A 163 -0.31 -2.88 -15.92
C GLU A 163 0.09 -1.54 -16.54
N GLY A 164 1.35 -1.45 -16.99
CA GLY A 164 1.90 -0.28 -17.67
C GLY A 164 2.49 0.79 -16.75
N ASP A 165 2.70 1.98 -17.33
CA ASP A 165 3.31 3.12 -16.65
C ASP A 165 2.33 3.81 -15.69
N CYS A 166 2.85 4.51 -14.69
CA CYS A 166 2.00 5.31 -13.81
C CYS A 166 1.41 6.53 -14.52
N PRO A 167 0.17 6.93 -14.19
CA PRO A 167 -0.39 8.14 -14.74
C PRO A 167 0.44 9.34 -14.31
N LYS A 168 0.73 10.24 -15.25
CA LYS A 168 1.48 11.46 -14.94
C LYS A 168 0.62 12.37 -14.06
N SER A 169 1.27 13.06 -13.11
CA SER A 169 0.62 14.09 -12.31
C SER A 169 -0.03 15.12 -13.23
N VAL A 170 -1.31 15.40 -12.99
CA VAL A 170 -2.03 16.51 -13.63
C VAL A 170 -1.66 17.81 -12.94
#